data_AF-V5HLC0-F1
#
_entry.id   AF-V5HLC0-F1
#
_cell.length_a   1.000
_cell.length_b   1.000
_cell.length_c   1.000
_cell.angle_alpha   90.00
_cell.angle_beta   90.00
_cell.angle_gamma   90.00
#
_symmetry.space_group_name_H-M   'P 1'
#
loop_
_entity.id
_entity.type
_entity.pdbx_description
1 polymer ?
#
loop_
_entity_poly.entity_id
_entity_poly.type
_entity_poly.pdbx_seq_one_letter_code
_entity_poly.pdbx_strand_id
1 'polypeptide(L)'
;GTTGTPKAIELTHMSLMPSLPRPGRHDLYNDHDIVVVRVPITTSAGFRSSLRAWISGATIVLLERTAGASEILDAITKYKATAVLEISTIMLELAKKIREKCIRLDSVKKIFLGGTSTTYQAMRTLEESFDLAIIRNVYGSTETGEICAAPMGASKWNGIGFPAPMVQIKIVDVKTGDVLGPNEKGEAF
;
A
#
# COMPACT_ATOMS: atom_id res chain seq x y z
N GLY A 1 -19.91 -5.09 0.69
CA GLY A 1 -19.19 -5.22 -0.60
C GLY A 1 -19.70 -4.16 -1.55
N THR A 2 -18.92 -3.79 -2.56
CA THR A 2 -19.21 -2.68 -3.51
C THR A 2 -20.46 -2.87 -4.37
N THR A 3 -21.13 -4.02 -4.28
CA THR A 3 -22.34 -4.38 -5.05
C THR A 3 -23.59 -4.58 -4.19
N GLY A 4 -23.53 -4.36 -2.87
CA GLY A 4 -24.68 -4.53 -1.97
C GLY A 4 -24.55 -3.74 -0.67
N THR A 5 -25.48 -3.96 0.27
CA THR A 5 -25.47 -3.30 1.59
C THR A 5 -24.12 -3.50 2.28
N PRO A 6 -23.53 -2.44 2.88
CA PRO A 6 -22.31 -2.58 3.67
C PRO A 6 -22.48 -3.67 4.73
N LYS A 7 -21.54 -4.62 4.75
CA LYS A 7 -21.47 -5.67 5.76
C LYS A 7 -20.29 -5.35 6.66
N ALA A 8 -20.50 -5.42 7.97
CA ALA A 8 -19.40 -5.35 8.92
C ALA A 8 -18.54 -6.61 8.78
N ILE A 9 -17.23 -6.43 8.82
CA ILE A 9 -16.27 -7.52 8.85
C ILE A 9 -15.75 -7.61 10.28
N GLU A 10 -15.93 -8.76 10.91
CA GLU A 10 -15.40 -9.03 12.24
C GLU A 10 -13.93 -9.44 12.14
N LEU A 11 -13.07 -8.71 12.82
CA LEU A 11 -11.63 -8.97 12.87
C LEU A 11 -11.24 -9.33 14.30
N THR A 12 -10.58 -10.46 14.48
CA THR A 12 -9.97 -10.82 15.77
C THR A 12 -8.63 -10.11 15.94
N HIS A 13 -8.13 -9.99 17.17
CA HIS A 13 -6.77 -9.50 17.40
C HIS A 13 -5.73 -10.33 16.63
N MET A 14 -5.94 -11.64 16.52
CA MET A 14 -5.04 -12.54 15.78
C MET A 14 -5.02 -12.25 14.28
N SER A 15 -6.13 -11.82 13.68
CA SER A 15 -6.15 -11.48 12.24
C SER A 15 -5.34 -10.22 11.90
N LEU A 16 -5.02 -9.39 12.90
CA LEU A 16 -4.16 -8.22 12.71
C LEU A 16 -2.67 -8.55 12.77
N MET A 17 -2.29 -9.62 13.47
CA MET A 17 -0.90 -10.01 13.70
C MET A 17 -0.05 -10.10 12.41
N PRO A 18 -0.53 -10.66 11.28
CA PRO A 18 0.24 -10.69 10.02
C PRO A 18 0.67 -9.31 9.51
N SER A 19 -0.06 -8.26 9.85
CA SER A 19 0.20 -6.90 9.37
C SER A 19 1.14 -6.09 10.27
N LEU A 20 1.44 -6.58 11.48
CA LEU A 20 2.25 -5.87 12.46
C LEU A 20 3.76 -5.96 12.16
N PRO A 21 4.55 -4.97 12.61
CA PRO A 21 6.02 -5.03 12.59
C PRO A 21 6.52 -6.24 13.39
N ARG A 22 7.60 -6.88 12.93
CA ARG A 22 8.24 -8.02 13.59
C ARG A 22 9.76 -7.92 13.43
N PRO A 23 10.55 -8.49 14.36
CA PRO A 23 12.00 -8.60 14.17
C PRO A 23 12.33 -9.23 12.80
N GLY A 24 13.21 -8.60 12.02
CA GLY A 24 13.57 -9.03 10.67
C GLY A 24 12.65 -8.51 9.55
N ARG A 25 11.55 -7.80 9.87
CA ARG A 25 10.62 -7.18 8.91
C ARG A 25 10.74 -5.65 8.94
N HIS A 26 11.89 -5.14 8.51
CA HIS A 26 12.25 -3.70 8.51
C HIS A 26 11.68 -2.92 7.30
N ASP A 27 11.03 -3.62 6.38
CA ASP A 27 10.50 -3.18 5.08
C ASP A 27 9.23 -2.33 5.17
N LEU A 28 8.76 -2.01 6.38
CA LEU A 28 7.55 -1.24 6.62
C LEU A 28 7.85 0.13 7.23
N TYR A 29 7.82 0.25 8.56
CA TYR A 29 8.09 1.49 9.28
C TYR A 29 9.08 1.26 10.42
N ASN A 30 9.82 2.32 10.77
CA ASN A 30 10.65 2.44 11.97
C ASN A 30 10.30 3.73 12.73
N ASP A 31 10.96 3.93 13.86
CA ASP A 31 10.76 5.05 14.78
C ASP A 31 11.22 6.41 14.25
N HIS A 32 11.93 6.43 13.13
CA HIS A 32 12.30 7.66 12.41
C HIS A 32 11.35 7.98 11.25
N ASP A 33 10.39 7.11 10.95
CA ASP A 33 9.48 7.36 9.85
C ASP A 33 8.43 8.42 10.19
N ILE A 34 8.20 9.30 9.22
CA ILE A 34 7.11 10.27 9.23
C ILE A 34 6.20 9.92 8.04
N VAL A 35 5.03 9.38 8.35
CA VAL A 35 4.10 8.82 7.38
C VAL A 35 2.98 9.82 7.11
N VAL A 36 2.86 10.30 5.87
CA VAL A 36 1.69 11.06 5.43
C VAL A 36 0.58 10.08 5.07
N VAL A 37 -0.57 10.24 5.72
CA VAL A 37 -1.73 9.36 5.54
C VAL A 37 -2.97 10.23 5.37
N ARG A 38 -3.66 10.07 4.24
CA ARG A 38 -5.01 10.61 4.03
C ARG A 38 -6.11 9.55 4.19
N VAL A 39 -5.72 8.29 4.09
CA VAL A 39 -6.64 7.15 4.15
C VAL A 39 -7.30 7.11 5.54
N PRO A 40 -8.64 7.21 5.66
CA PRO A 40 -9.29 7.29 6.96
C PRO A 40 -9.02 6.05 7.82
N ILE A 41 -8.80 6.26 9.12
CA ILE A 41 -8.60 5.16 10.08
C ILE A 41 -9.84 4.26 10.22
N THR A 42 -11.00 4.72 9.75
CA THR A 42 -12.24 3.93 9.71
C THR A 42 -12.23 2.89 8.59
N THR A 43 -11.28 2.98 7.65
CA THR A 43 -11.04 1.95 6.65
C THR A 43 -10.03 0.94 7.15
N SER A 44 -10.15 -0.29 6.67
CA SER A 44 -9.24 -1.37 7.06
C SER A 44 -7.77 -1.08 6.73
N ALA A 45 -7.51 -0.42 5.59
CA ALA A 45 -6.17 -0.04 5.17
C ALA A 45 -5.59 1.07 6.05
N GLY A 46 -6.37 2.13 6.31
CA GLY A 46 -5.97 3.23 7.18
C GLY A 46 -5.69 2.74 8.60
N PHE A 47 -6.59 1.93 9.19
CA PHE A 47 -6.40 1.37 10.52
C PHE A 47 -5.12 0.52 10.62
N ARG A 48 -4.94 -0.45 9.72
CA ARG A 48 -3.77 -1.35 9.77
C ARG A 48 -2.45 -0.61 9.54
N SER A 49 -2.42 0.35 8.62
CA SER A 49 -1.20 1.15 8.39
C SER A 49 -0.89 2.04 9.59
N SER A 50 -1.90 2.68 10.20
CA SER A 50 -1.69 3.51 11.39
C SER A 50 -1.24 2.68 12.58
N LEU A 51 -1.86 1.53 12.81
CA LEU A 51 -1.47 0.60 13.88
C LEU A 51 -0.01 0.15 13.71
N ARG A 52 0.39 -0.16 12.48
CA ARG A 52 1.77 -0.52 12.15
C ARG A 52 2.75 0.61 12.43
N ALA A 53 2.41 1.84 12.02
CA ALA A 53 3.24 3.02 12.27
C ALA A 53 3.40 3.25 13.79
N TRP A 54 2.32 3.20 14.56
CA TRP A 54 2.37 3.39 16.02
C TRP A 54 3.20 2.34 16.73
N ILE A 55 3.06 1.06 16.38
CA ILE A 55 3.86 -0.02 16.98
C ILE A 55 5.34 0.13 16.62
N SER A 56 5.64 0.64 15.42
CA SER A 56 7.01 0.95 15.00
C SER A 56 7.59 2.21 15.66
N GLY A 57 6.82 2.99 16.42
CA GLY A 57 7.24 4.29 16.96
C GLY A 57 7.25 5.44 15.95
N ALA A 58 6.70 5.22 14.75
CA ALA A 58 6.65 6.21 13.68
C ALA A 58 5.64 7.33 13.97
N THR A 59 5.86 8.49 13.35
CA THR A 59 4.94 9.63 13.40
C THR A 59 3.97 9.58 12.23
N ILE A 60 2.68 9.83 12.47
CA ILE A 60 1.66 9.95 11.42
C ILE A 60 1.28 11.42 11.25
N VAL A 61 1.40 11.93 10.03
CA VAL A 61 0.79 13.18 9.59
C VAL A 61 -0.54 12.82 8.93
N LEU A 62 -1.63 12.96 9.69
CA LEU A 62 -2.97 12.65 9.22
C LEU A 62 -3.55 13.86 8.46
N LEU A 63 -4.00 13.62 7.23
CA LEU A 63 -4.69 14.61 6.41
C LEU A 63 -6.18 14.30 6.33
N GLU A 64 -6.98 15.36 6.13
CA GLU A 64 -8.40 15.28 5.80
C GLU A 64 -8.63 14.36 4.60
N ARG A 65 -9.69 13.55 4.60
CA ARG A 65 -10.02 12.64 3.49
C ARG A 65 -10.16 13.39 2.15
N THR A 66 -10.51 14.67 2.20
CA THR A 66 -10.70 15.54 1.02
C THR A 66 -9.40 16.12 0.48
N ALA A 67 -8.29 16.03 1.21
CA ALA A 67 -6.99 16.58 0.80
C ALA A 67 -6.55 16.01 -0.57
N GLY A 68 -6.07 16.85 -1.47
CA GLY A 68 -5.58 16.44 -2.78
C GLY A 68 -4.07 16.24 -2.79
N ALA A 69 -3.52 16.08 -4.00
CA ALA A 69 -2.08 15.94 -4.17
C ALA A 69 -1.30 17.21 -3.77
N SER A 70 -1.91 18.39 -3.79
CA SER A 70 -1.27 19.64 -3.34
C SER A 70 -1.03 19.62 -1.83
N GLU A 71 -2.04 19.29 -1.04
CA GLU A 71 -1.97 19.23 0.41
C GLU A 71 -1.04 18.11 0.88
N ILE A 72 -1.01 16.99 0.17
CA ILE A 72 -0.04 15.91 0.39
C ILE A 72 1.39 16.42 0.14
N LEU A 73 1.62 17.12 -0.97
CA LEU A 73 2.91 17.70 -1.30
C LEU A 73 3.38 18.72 -0.23
N ASP A 74 2.48 19.58 0.23
CA ASP A 74 2.75 20.55 1.28
C ASP A 74 3.09 19.85 2.61
N ALA A 75 2.35 18.80 2.97
CA ALA A 75 2.62 17.99 4.16
C ALA A 75 3.98 17.28 4.08
N ILE A 76 4.30 16.65 2.94
CA ILE A 76 5.60 16.01 2.71
C ILE A 76 6.72 17.04 2.88
N THR A 77 6.57 18.23 2.29
CA THR A 77 7.60 19.27 2.31
C THR A 77 7.79 19.86 3.70
N LYS A 78 6.68 20.15 4.40
CA LYS A 78 6.66 20.77 5.74
C LYS A 78 7.24 19.85 6.80
N TYR A 79 6.81 18.59 6.81
CA TYR A 79 7.18 17.63 7.86
C TYR A 79 8.35 16.73 7.47
N LYS A 80 8.92 16.91 6.26
CA LYS A 80 9.99 16.05 5.72
C LYS A 80 9.58 14.58 5.76
N ALA A 81 8.36 14.29 5.31
CA ALA A 81 7.80 12.94 5.37
C ALA A 81 8.72 11.93 4.68
N THR A 82 8.89 10.77 5.31
CA THR A 82 9.72 9.67 4.81
C THR A 82 8.89 8.60 4.11
N ALA A 83 7.60 8.53 4.42
CA ALA A 83 6.69 7.56 3.84
C ALA A 83 5.34 8.18 3.45
N VAL A 84 4.72 7.61 2.43
CA VAL A 84 3.38 7.98 1.96
C VAL A 84 2.54 6.73 1.77
N LEU A 85 1.31 6.71 2.29
CA LEU A 85 0.31 5.69 1.99
C LEU A 85 -0.79 6.31 1.15
N GLU A 86 -0.92 5.90 -0.11
CA GLU A 86 -1.92 6.45 -1.00
C GLU A 86 -2.43 5.47 -2.05
N ILE A 87 -3.51 5.86 -2.72
CA ILE A 87 -4.03 5.17 -3.90
C ILE A 87 -3.30 5.65 -5.17
N SER A 88 -3.30 4.81 -6.20
CA SER A 88 -2.50 5.03 -7.42
C SER A 88 -2.91 6.31 -8.16
N THR A 89 -4.19 6.68 -8.14
CA THR A 89 -4.69 7.91 -8.80
C THR A 89 -4.12 9.18 -8.18
N ILE A 90 -4.07 9.27 -6.85
CA ILE A 90 -3.52 10.42 -6.13
C ILE A 90 -2.01 10.50 -6.31
N MET A 91 -1.32 9.36 -6.29
CA MET A 91 0.12 9.32 -6.54
C MET A 91 0.50 9.75 -7.97
N LEU A 92 -0.32 9.43 -8.97
CA LEU A 92 -0.14 9.92 -10.33
C LEU A 92 -0.35 11.43 -10.44
N GLU A 93 -1.33 11.99 -9.73
CA GLU A 93 -1.54 13.44 -9.65
C GLU A 93 -0.36 14.14 -8.96
N LEU A 94 0.14 13.57 -7.86
CA LEU A 94 1.33 14.05 -7.17
C LEU A 94 2.55 14.02 -8.09
N ALA A 95 2.78 12.90 -8.81
CA ALA A 95 3.86 12.76 -9.80
C ALA A 95 3.81 13.85 -10.88
N LYS A 96 2.62 14.12 -11.41
CA LYS A 96 2.40 15.21 -12.38
C LYS A 96 2.79 16.56 -11.78
N LYS A 97 2.31 16.90 -10.59
CA LYS A 97 2.60 18.19 -9.92
C LYS A 97 4.09 18.38 -9.65
N ILE A 98 4.79 17.35 -9.17
CA ILE A 98 6.23 17.48 -8.88
C ILE A 98 7.05 17.66 -10.16
N ARG A 99 6.64 17.05 -11.29
CA ARG A 99 7.28 17.30 -12.59
C ARG A 99 7.03 18.71 -13.10
N GLU A 100 5.77 19.17 -13.07
CA GLU A 100 5.40 20.51 -13.53
C GLU A 100 6.12 21.62 -12.73
N LYS A 101 6.35 21.39 -11.43
CA LYS A 101 7.02 22.35 -10.55
C LYS A 101 8.51 22.09 -10.34
N CYS A 102 9.09 21.06 -10.99
CA CYS A 102 10.46 20.62 -10.78
C CYS A 102 10.83 20.38 -9.30
N ILE A 103 9.90 19.83 -8.51
CA ILE A 103 10.09 19.57 -7.09
C ILE A 103 10.68 18.17 -6.88
N ARG A 104 11.68 18.08 -6.00
CA ARG A 104 12.23 16.80 -5.54
C ARG A 104 11.70 16.44 -4.16
N LEU A 105 11.37 15.17 -3.97
CA LEU A 105 10.88 14.61 -2.72
C LEU A 105 11.93 13.72 -2.05
N ASP A 106 13.13 14.25 -1.84
CA ASP A 106 14.30 13.47 -1.40
C ASP A 106 14.15 12.84 0.00
N SER A 107 13.25 13.36 0.84
CA SER A 107 12.94 12.77 2.15
C SER A 107 12.14 11.47 2.03
N VAL A 108 11.33 11.31 0.97
CA VAL A 108 10.46 10.14 0.80
C VAL A 108 11.30 8.95 0.38
N LYS A 109 11.28 7.90 1.20
CA LYS A 109 11.99 6.62 0.99
C LYS A 109 11.04 5.45 0.81
N LYS A 110 9.74 5.62 1.06
CA LYS A 110 8.74 4.55 1.00
C LYS A 110 7.40 5.08 0.52
N ILE A 111 6.80 4.41 -0.46
CA ILE A 111 5.47 4.70 -0.99
C ILE A 111 4.70 3.39 -0.95
N PHE A 112 3.61 3.36 -0.20
CA PHE A 112 2.71 2.21 -0.14
C PHE A 112 1.48 2.52 -1.00
N LEU A 113 1.28 1.71 -2.04
CA LEU A 113 0.10 1.73 -2.89
C LEU A 113 -0.83 0.58 -2.52
N GLY A 114 -2.13 0.83 -2.42
CA GLY A 114 -3.11 -0.22 -2.18
C GLY A 114 -4.54 0.25 -2.25
N GLY A 115 -5.49 -0.68 -2.18
CA GLY A 115 -6.92 -0.39 -2.18
C GLY A 115 -7.54 -0.10 -3.56
N THR A 116 -6.74 0.08 -4.60
CA THR A 116 -7.17 0.20 -5.99
C THR A 116 -6.29 -0.64 -6.90
N SER A 117 -6.81 -1.03 -8.08
CA SER A 117 -5.98 -1.67 -9.10
C SER A 117 -4.90 -0.71 -9.59
N THR A 118 -3.64 -1.15 -9.50
CA THR A 118 -2.49 -0.41 -10.01
C THR A 118 -2.08 -1.06 -11.34
N THR A 119 -2.32 -0.34 -12.44
CA THR A 119 -1.97 -0.85 -13.78
C THR A 119 -0.47 -0.77 -14.01
N TYR A 120 0.03 -1.59 -14.93
CA TYR A 120 1.41 -1.49 -15.40
C TYR A 120 1.75 -0.10 -15.93
N GLN A 121 0.81 0.55 -16.64
CA GLN A 121 1.00 1.91 -17.13
C GLN A 121 1.12 2.92 -15.98
N ALA A 122 0.32 2.79 -14.91
CA ALA A 122 0.42 3.65 -13.74
C ALA A 122 1.80 3.52 -13.07
N MET A 123 2.30 2.30 -12.88
CA MET A 123 3.65 2.09 -12.34
C MET A 123 4.74 2.74 -13.21
N ARG A 124 4.63 2.59 -14.53
CA ARG A 124 5.57 3.21 -15.47
C ARG A 124 5.56 4.74 -15.41
N THR A 125 4.39 5.34 -15.28
CA THR A 125 4.28 6.81 -15.10
C THR A 125 4.84 7.28 -13.76
N LEU A 126 4.76 6.46 -12.71
CA LEU A 126 5.39 6.77 -11.42
C LEU A 126 6.91 6.64 -11.48
N GLU A 127 7.47 5.71 -12.28
CA GLU A 127 8.92 5.56 -12.50
C GLU A 127 9.58 6.83 -13.08
N GLU A 128 8.83 7.66 -13.80
CA GLU A 128 9.31 8.95 -14.32
C GLU A 128 9.57 9.99 -13.23
N SER A 129 9.03 9.77 -12.02
CA SER A 129 9.02 10.74 -10.92
C SER A 129 9.59 10.20 -9.62
N PHE A 130 9.59 8.88 -9.44
CA PHE A 130 10.00 8.20 -8.22
C PHE A 130 10.85 6.98 -8.59
N ASP A 131 11.80 6.64 -7.72
CA ASP A 131 12.48 5.35 -7.83
C ASP A 131 11.48 4.22 -7.53
N LEU A 132 11.33 3.27 -8.45
CA LEU A 132 10.44 2.12 -8.22
C LEU A 132 10.84 1.30 -6.99
N ALA A 133 12.12 1.31 -6.60
CA ALA A 133 12.58 0.61 -5.41
C ALA A 133 11.92 1.10 -4.12
N ILE A 134 11.41 2.34 -4.11
CA ILE A 134 10.69 2.89 -2.96
C ILE A 134 9.18 2.66 -3.03
N ILE A 135 8.64 2.10 -4.12
CA ILE A 135 7.20 1.87 -4.29
C ILE A 135 6.86 0.41 -3.98
N ARG A 136 5.99 0.21 -2.99
CA ARG A 136 5.42 -1.08 -2.64
C ARG A 136 3.92 -1.09 -2.94
N ASN A 137 3.56 -1.84 -3.97
CA ASN A 137 2.16 -2.12 -4.29
C ASN A 137 1.64 -3.30 -3.48
N VAL A 138 0.47 -3.14 -2.88
CA VAL A 138 -0.12 -4.08 -1.94
C VAL A 138 -1.51 -4.49 -2.42
N TYR A 139 -1.74 -5.80 -2.50
CA TYR A 139 -3.05 -6.39 -2.70
C TYR A 139 -3.57 -7.03 -1.43
N GLY A 140 -4.85 -6.84 -1.21
CA GLY A 140 -5.53 -7.26 0.00
C GLY A 140 -6.98 -6.87 -0.01
N SER A 141 -7.68 -7.31 1.04
CA SER A 141 -9.07 -6.94 1.27
C SER A 141 -9.32 -6.55 2.72
N THR A 142 -10.55 -6.14 3.04
CA THR A 142 -10.93 -5.86 4.42
C THR A 142 -10.93 -7.15 5.24
N GLU A 143 -11.44 -8.23 4.64
CA GLU A 143 -11.62 -9.58 5.16
C GLU A 143 -10.30 -10.26 5.54
N THR A 144 -9.29 -10.19 4.67
CA THR A 144 -8.03 -10.95 4.85
C THR A 144 -6.84 -10.07 5.23
N GLY A 145 -6.92 -8.76 5.00
CA GLY A 145 -5.76 -7.87 5.15
C GLY A 145 -4.83 -7.93 3.95
N GLU A 146 -3.53 -7.78 4.19
CA GLU A 146 -2.49 -7.84 3.15
C GLU A 146 -2.35 -9.30 2.69
N ILE A 147 -2.66 -9.57 1.42
CA ILE A 147 -2.56 -10.89 0.79
C ILE A 147 -1.20 -11.02 0.09
N CYS A 148 -0.87 -10.08 -0.79
CA CYS A 148 0.39 -10.05 -1.53
C CYS A 148 0.98 -8.64 -1.58
N ALA A 149 2.31 -8.56 -1.58
CA ALA A 149 3.01 -7.34 -1.91
C ALA A 149 4.39 -7.64 -2.51
N ALA A 150 4.89 -6.73 -3.34
CA ALA A 150 6.28 -6.79 -3.79
C ALA A 150 7.22 -6.51 -2.60
N PRO A 151 8.43 -7.11 -2.57
CA PRO A 151 9.44 -6.75 -1.58
C PRO A 151 9.82 -5.27 -1.71
N MET A 152 10.01 -4.58 -0.58
CA MET A 152 10.58 -3.23 -0.60
C MET A 152 12.00 -3.28 -1.18
N GLY A 153 12.39 -2.29 -1.99
CA GLY A 153 13.70 -2.27 -2.66
C GLY A 153 13.77 -3.09 -3.95
N ALA A 154 12.72 -3.83 -4.32
CA ALA A 154 12.67 -4.51 -5.60
C ALA A 154 12.53 -3.49 -6.74
N SER A 155 13.62 -3.19 -7.44
CA SER A 155 13.56 -2.40 -8.68
C SER A 155 12.98 -3.26 -9.80
N LYS A 156 12.02 -2.70 -10.57
CA LYS A 156 11.37 -3.35 -11.72
C LYS A 156 10.73 -4.70 -11.39
N TRP A 157 9.60 -4.65 -10.70
CA TRP A 157 8.77 -5.80 -10.39
C TRP A 157 7.56 -5.90 -11.34
N ASN A 158 7.36 -7.07 -11.95
CA ASN A 158 6.17 -7.37 -12.74
C ASN A 158 5.20 -8.22 -11.92
N GLY A 159 4.02 -7.67 -11.62
CA GLY A 159 2.97 -8.34 -10.85
C GLY A 159 2.74 -7.69 -9.49
N ILE A 160 2.02 -8.39 -8.62
CA ILE A 160 1.62 -7.86 -7.31
C ILE A 160 2.58 -8.24 -6.17
N GLY A 161 3.40 -9.27 -6.37
CA GLY A 161 4.41 -9.71 -5.41
C GLY A 161 4.17 -11.10 -4.88
N PHE A 162 4.72 -11.36 -3.70
CA PHE A 162 4.65 -12.64 -3.02
C PHE A 162 3.58 -12.62 -1.92
N PRO A 163 3.09 -13.80 -1.49
CA PRO A 163 2.24 -13.90 -0.33
C PRO A 163 2.85 -13.20 0.89
N ALA A 164 2.02 -12.48 1.63
CA ALA A 164 2.42 -11.87 2.88
C ALA A 164 2.77 -12.95 3.92
N PRO A 165 3.51 -12.60 4.99
CA PRO A 165 3.79 -13.55 6.07
C PRO A 165 2.50 -14.16 6.62
N MET A 166 2.51 -15.48 6.83
CA MET A 166 1.36 -16.27 7.31
C MET A 166 0.17 -16.34 6.33
N VAL A 167 0.37 -15.96 5.06
CA VAL A 167 -0.62 -16.13 3.99
C VAL A 167 -0.18 -17.25 3.05
N GLN A 168 -1.12 -18.10 2.68
CA GLN A 168 -0.98 -19.06 1.59
C GLN A 168 -2.00 -18.70 0.52
N ILE A 169 -1.62 -18.91 -0.74
CA ILE A 169 -2.46 -18.58 -1.89
C ILE A 169 -2.43 -19.76 -2.84
N LYS A 170 -3.58 -20.10 -3.37
CA LYS A 170 -3.72 -21.01 -4.51
C LYS A 170 -4.55 -20.35 -5.60
N ILE A 171 -4.33 -20.78 -6.84
CA ILE A 171 -5.16 -20.38 -7.98
C ILE A 171 -6.07 -21.56 -8.30
N VAL A 172 -7.36 -21.29 -8.53
CA VAL A 172 -8.38 -22.33 -8.72
C VAL A 172 -9.20 -22.03 -9.97
N ASP A 173 -9.53 -23.07 -10.74
CA ASP A 173 -10.55 -22.97 -11.79
C ASP A 173 -11.94 -22.89 -11.14
N VAL A 174 -12.67 -21.80 -11.39
CA VAL A 174 -13.97 -21.54 -10.74
C VAL A 174 -15.09 -22.49 -11.19
N LYS A 175 -14.92 -23.19 -12.31
CA LYS A 175 -15.90 -24.15 -12.83
C LYS A 175 -15.64 -25.54 -12.32
N THR A 176 -14.38 -25.97 -12.27
CA THR A 176 -14.02 -27.34 -11.88
C THR A 176 -13.65 -27.46 -10.40
N GLY A 177 -13.18 -26.38 -9.77
CA GLY A 177 -12.65 -26.37 -8.41
C GLY A 177 -11.22 -26.89 -8.29
N ASP A 178 -10.57 -27.21 -9.42
CA ASP A 178 -9.21 -27.76 -9.44
C ASP A 178 -8.17 -26.68 -9.10
N VAL A 179 -7.15 -27.10 -8.36
CA VAL A 179 -5.97 -26.25 -8.10
C VAL A 179 -5.12 -26.20 -9.36
N LEU A 180 -4.89 -24.98 -9.85
CA LEU A 180 -4.12 -24.71 -11.05
C LEU A 180 -2.62 -24.55 -10.75
N GLY A 181 -1.80 -24.88 -11.73
CA GLY A 181 -0.36 -24.74 -11.70
C GLY A 181 0.15 -23.35 -12.08
N PRO A 182 1.49 -23.16 -12.12
CA PRO A 182 2.10 -21.88 -12.47
C PRO A 182 1.68 -21.39 -13.86
N ASN A 183 1.43 -20.09 -13.98
CA ASN A 183 1.04 -19.38 -15.22
C ASN A 183 -0.36 -19.71 -15.78
N GLU A 184 -1.17 -20.47 -15.04
CA GLU A 184 -2.57 -20.70 -15.38
C GLU A 184 -3.46 -19.61 -14.78
N LYS A 185 -4.53 -19.23 -15.49
CA LYS A 185 -5.46 -18.17 -15.07
C LYS A 185 -6.65 -18.78 -14.34
N GLY A 186 -6.90 -18.31 -13.12
CA GLY A 186 -8.05 -18.68 -12.31
C GLY A 186 -8.33 -17.64 -11.23
N GLU A 187 -9.17 -18.00 -10.26
CA GLU A 187 -9.45 -17.17 -9.10
C GLU A 187 -8.45 -17.45 -7.98
N ALA A 188 -8.02 -16.40 -7.27
CA ALA A 188 -7.11 -16.53 -6.13
C ALA A 188 -7.90 -16.82 -4.85
N PHE A 189 -7.49 -17.87 -4.14
CA PHE A 189 -8.01 -18.30 -2.84
C PHE A 189 -6.91 -18.30 -1.78
#